data_AF-A0AAV8STP0-F1
#
_entry.id   AF-A0AAV8STP0-F1
#
_cell.length_a   1.000
_cell.length_b   1.000
_cell.length_c   1.000
_cell.angle_alpha   90.00
_cell.angle_beta   90.00
_cell.angle_gamma   90.00
#
_symmetry.space_group_name_H-M   'P 1'
#
loop_
_entity.id
_entity.type
_entity.pdbx_description
1 polymer ?
#
loop_
_entity_poly.entity_id
_entity_poly.type
_entity_poly.pdbx_seq_one_letter_code
_entity_poly.pdbx_strand_id
1 'polypeptide(L)'
;MRRLLLNHFGYNPRDIVILTEVNQGIEIAPTKKNIQKYMNWLLEDCKDGDYLVFFFSGHGSRQPNFTGDELDGFDETICPVDYMNEGKITENEIYSTIVEPLPEGVTLHAITYILVDTVKNYPEITYGELLDCMHKFLEDMNQKGCLARRMLRRRLVVSSAVAF
;
A
#
# COMPACT_ATOMS: atom_id res chain seq x y z
N MET A 1 -3.70 8.00 7.86
CA MET A 1 -3.87 6.61 7.40
C MET A 1 -3.98 5.56 8.52
N ARG A 2 -3.01 5.44 9.44
CA ARG A 2 -3.09 4.48 10.58
C ARG A 2 -4.39 4.59 11.38
N ARG A 3 -4.70 5.79 11.86
CA ARG A 3 -5.91 6.10 12.65
C ARG A 3 -7.20 5.73 11.93
N LEU A 4 -7.29 5.98 10.62
CA LEU A 4 -8.47 5.65 9.81
C LEU A 4 -8.77 4.16 9.88
N LEU A 5 -7.77 3.32 9.72
CA LEU A 5 -7.98 1.87 9.72
C LEU A 5 -8.25 1.28 11.10
N LEU A 6 -7.64 1.83 12.15
CA LEU A 6 -7.95 1.42 13.52
C LEU A 6 -9.39 1.80 13.89
N ASN A 7 -9.79 3.03 13.59
CA ASN A 7 -11.02 3.59 14.13
C ASN A 7 -12.27 3.32 13.29
N HIS A 8 -12.12 3.19 11.97
CA HIS A 8 -13.26 3.08 11.04
C HIS A 8 -13.35 1.74 10.33
N PHE A 9 -12.22 1.05 10.14
CA PHE A 9 -12.21 -0.23 9.45
C PHE A 9 -12.04 -1.41 10.40
N GLY A 10 -11.53 -1.20 11.63
CA GLY A 10 -11.43 -2.25 12.65
C GLY A 10 -10.14 -3.08 12.59
N TYR A 11 -9.07 -2.56 11.97
CA TYR A 11 -7.77 -3.24 11.95
C TYR A 11 -7.20 -3.39 13.36
N ASN A 12 -6.59 -4.55 13.66
CA ASN A 12 -5.85 -4.72 14.90
C ASN A 12 -4.54 -3.92 14.84
N PRO A 13 -4.12 -3.21 15.91
CA PRO A 13 -2.81 -2.56 15.94
C PRO A 13 -1.62 -3.47 15.62
N ARG A 14 -1.70 -4.77 15.93
CA ARG A 14 -0.64 -5.76 15.65
C ARG A 14 -0.54 -6.13 14.16
N ASP A 15 -1.62 -5.87 13.43
CA ASP A 15 -1.78 -6.15 12.02
C ASP A 15 -1.42 -4.94 11.17
N ILE A 16 -0.74 -3.95 11.74
CA ILE A 16 -0.29 -2.74 11.03
C ILE A 16 1.20 -2.57 11.25
N VAL A 17 1.96 -2.68 10.16
CA VAL A 17 3.37 -2.31 10.12
C VAL A 17 3.51 -0.93 9.48
N ILE A 18 4.34 -0.08 10.09
CA ILE A 18 4.64 1.26 9.58
C ILE A 18 6.15 1.37 9.36
N LEU A 19 6.53 1.70 8.13
CA LEU A 19 7.89 2.05 7.75
C LEU A 19 7.95 3.56 7.61
N THR A 20 8.81 4.22 8.37
CA THR A 20 8.97 5.68 8.35
C THR A 20 10.35 6.08 8.84
N GLU A 21 10.78 7.27 8.45
CA GLU A 21 12.05 7.85 8.87
C GLU A 21 11.99 8.38 10.30
N VAL A 22 13.16 8.41 10.94
CA VAL A 22 13.35 8.65 12.38
C VAL A 22 12.75 9.98 12.78
N ASN A 23 11.57 9.96 13.41
CA ASN A 23 11.12 11.10 14.20
C ASN A 23 10.38 10.72 15.50
N GLN A 24 9.97 9.46 15.74
CA GLN A 24 9.12 9.15 16.92
C GLN A 24 9.37 7.81 17.63
N GLY A 25 10.60 7.28 17.58
CA GLY A 25 11.12 6.42 18.66
C GLY A 25 10.89 4.90 18.58
N ILE A 26 10.09 4.37 17.64
CA ILE A 26 10.16 2.95 17.21
C ILE A 26 9.78 2.89 15.73
N GLU A 27 10.74 3.02 14.81
CA GLU A 27 10.40 3.17 13.40
C GLU A 27 11.35 2.35 12.51
N ILE A 28 10.76 1.46 11.71
CA ILE A 28 11.46 0.64 10.72
C ILE A 28 11.74 1.54 9.52
N ALA A 29 13.00 1.79 9.19
CA ALA A 29 13.34 2.65 8.07
C ALA A 29 12.76 2.10 6.74
N PRO A 30 12.22 2.95 5.85
CA PRO A 30 11.68 2.54 4.55
C PRO A 30 12.80 2.28 3.53
N THR A 31 13.75 1.41 3.88
CA THR A 31 14.81 0.92 2.98
C THR A 31 14.23 -0.04 1.94
N LYS A 32 14.89 -0.20 0.80
CA LYS A 32 14.45 -1.12 -0.26
C LYS A 32 14.16 -2.52 0.31
N LYS A 33 15.12 -3.02 1.09
CA LYS A 33 15.03 -4.31 1.78
C LYS A 33 13.85 -4.39 2.76
N ASN A 34 13.61 -3.35 3.56
CA ASN A 34 12.50 -3.38 4.52
C ASN A 34 11.15 -3.31 3.80
N ILE A 35 11.02 -2.46 2.78
CA ILE A 35 9.77 -2.36 2.00
C ILE A 35 9.44 -3.72 1.39
N GLN A 36 10.40 -4.36 0.70
CA GLN A 36 10.20 -5.69 0.10
C GLN A 36 9.91 -6.77 1.16
N LYS A 37 10.61 -6.75 2.29
CA LYS A 37 10.34 -7.68 3.41
C LYS A 37 8.89 -7.56 3.88
N TYR A 38 8.39 -6.34 4.08
CA TYR A 38 7.06 -6.16 4.61
C TYR A 38 5.95 -6.26 3.56
N MET A 39 6.27 -6.10 2.28
CA MET A 39 5.42 -6.51 1.16
C MET A 39 5.16 -8.02 1.20
N ASN A 40 6.20 -8.84 1.42
CA ASN A 40 6.01 -10.29 1.59
C ASN A 40 5.19 -10.61 2.86
N TRP A 41 5.45 -9.91 3.96
CA TRP A 41 4.68 -10.07 5.21
C TRP A 41 3.17 -9.78 5.05
N LEU A 42 2.78 -8.92 4.09
CA LEU A 42 1.37 -8.68 3.79
C LEU A 42 0.66 -9.96 3.32
N LEU A 43 1.35 -10.81 2.56
CA LEU A 43 0.77 -12.03 1.96
C LEU A 43 0.84 -13.25 2.88
N GLU A 44 1.74 -13.23 3.86
CA GLU A 44 1.92 -14.34 4.81
C GLU A 44 0.59 -14.73 5.50
N ASP A 45 0.29 -16.03 5.48
CA ASP A 45 -0.88 -16.67 6.09
C ASP A 45 -2.25 -16.16 5.59
N CYS A 46 -2.31 -15.42 4.48
CA CYS A 46 -3.57 -14.93 3.92
C CYS A 46 -4.49 -16.09 3.51
N LYS A 47 -5.79 -15.89 3.70
CA LYS A 47 -6.85 -16.84 3.36
C LYS A 47 -7.96 -16.09 2.63
N ASP A 48 -8.76 -16.86 1.90
CA ASP A 48 -10.02 -16.39 1.30
C ASP A 48 -10.80 -15.47 2.25
N GLY A 49 -11.20 -14.31 1.72
CA GLY A 49 -11.90 -13.25 2.47
C GLY A 49 -11.00 -12.29 3.26
N ASP A 50 -9.67 -12.46 3.27
CA ASP A 50 -8.76 -11.51 3.92
C ASP A 50 -8.61 -10.22 3.08
N TYR A 51 -8.53 -9.07 3.76
CA TYR A 51 -8.35 -7.74 3.15
C TYR A 51 -7.02 -7.13 3.55
N LEU A 52 -6.19 -6.82 2.55
CA LEU A 52 -4.86 -6.25 2.71
C LEU A 52 -4.84 -4.79 2.26
N VAL A 53 -4.03 -3.97 2.93
CA VAL A 53 -3.80 -2.58 2.53
C VAL A 53 -2.31 -2.34 2.40
N PHE A 54 -1.89 -1.95 1.19
CA PHE A 54 -0.60 -1.36 0.91
C PHE A 54 -0.79 0.15 0.72
N PHE A 55 -0.24 0.95 1.64
CA PHE A 55 -0.25 2.41 1.53
C PHE A 55 1.17 2.92 1.37
N PHE A 56 1.45 3.65 0.30
CA PHE A 56 2.75 4.29 0.07
C PHE A 56 2.60 5.80 0.00
N SER A 57 3.41 6.52 0.77
CA SER A 57 3.55 7.97 0.69
C SER A 57 5.02 8.36 0.62
N GLY A 58 5.45 8.84 -0.53
CA GLY A 58 6.83 9.22 -0.78
C GLY A 58 7.07 9.53 -2.25
N HIS A 59 8.34 9.66 -2.63
CA HIS A 59 8.70 9.97 -4.00
C HIS A 59 8.48 8.79 -4.94
N GLY A 60 7.79 9.08 -6.05
CA GLY A 60 7.81 8.26 -7.25
C GLY A 60 8.83 8.80 -8.26
N SER A 61 9.30 7.94 -9.15
CA SER A 61 10.19 8.32 -10.24
C SER A 61 10.03 7.33 -11.40
N ARG A 62 10.74 7.56 -12.49
CA ARG A 62 10.84 6.62 -13.60
C ARG A 62 12.26 6.11 -13.77
N GLN A 63 12.42 4.95 -14.38
CA GLN A 63 13.71 4.45 -14.85
C GLN A 63 13.57 3.82 -16.23
N PRO A 64 14.63 3.75 -17.06
CA PRO A 64 14.56 3.05 -18.34
C PRO A 64 14.09 1.61 -18.14
N ASN A 65 13.08 1.22 -18.91
CA ASN A 65 12.57 -0.15 -18.93
C ASN A 65 13.52 -1.01 -19.77
N PHE A 66 13.98 -2.13 -19.21
CA PHE A 66 14.88 -3.08 -19.88
C PHE A 66 14.19 -4.35 -20.38
N THR A 67 12.93 -4.58 -20.00
CA THR A 67 12.06 -5.69 -20.43
C THR A 67 11.29 -5.37 -21.70
N GLY A 68 11.05 -4.09 -21.99
CA GLY A 68 10.38 -3.61 -23.21
C GLY A 68 8.87 -3.84 -23.24
N ASP A 69 8.25 -4.06 -22.07
CA ASP A 69 6.82 -4.23 -21.87
C ASP A 69 6.04 -2.91 -21.81
N GLU A 70 6.72 -1.79 -21.51
CA GLU A 70 6.10 -0.46 -21.47
C GLU A 70 6.20 0.31 -22.80
N LEU A 71 5.08 0.92 -23.20
CA LEU A 71 4.95 1.65 -24.48
C LEU A 71 5.82 2.90 -24.56
N ASP A 72 6.08 3.56 -23.43
CA ASP A 72 6.92 4.76 -23.35
C ASP A 72 8.40 4.43 -23.07
N GLY A 73 8.71 3.15 -22.79
CA GLY A 73 10.04 2.66 -22.49
C GLY A 73 10.55 2.97 -21.08
N PHE A 74 9.66 3.29 -20.12
CA PHE A 74 10.04 3.56 -18.74
C PHE A 74 9.22 2.76 -17.73
N ASP A 75 9.89 2.22 -16.71
CA ASP A 75 9.21 1.64 -15.53
C ASP A 75 8.85 2.76 -14.56
N GLU A 76 7.64 2.74 -14.02
CA GLU A 76 7.29 3.53 -12.85
C GLU A 76 7.91 2.93 -11.59
N THR A 77 8.39 3.79 -10.69
CA THR A 77 9.15 3.36 -9.51
C THR A 77 8.76 4.14 -8.26
N ILE A 78 8.86 3.49 -7.10
CA ILE A 78 8.92 4.17 -5.80
C ILE A 78 10.37 4.29 -5.34
N CYS A 79 10.67 5.36 -4.59
CA CYS A 79 12.01 5.62 -4.05
C CYS A 79 12.06 5.27 -2.55
N PRO A 80 12.70 4.16 -2.18
CA PRO A 80 13.13 3.90 -0.80
C PRO A 80 14.09 4.98 -0.28
N VAL A 81 14.29 5.08 1.03
CA VAL A 81 15.23 6.07 1.60
C VAL A 81 16.68 5.86 1.15
N ASP A 82 17.05 4.64 0.78
CA ASP A 82 18.39 4.23 0.34
C ASP A 82 18.50 4.04 -1.18
N TYR A 83 17.56 4.60 -1.97
CA TYR A 83 17.48 4.37 -3.41
C TYR A 83 18.73 4.77 -4.20
N MET A 84 19.53 5.71 -3.68
CA MET A 84 20.80 6.11 -4.32
C MET A 84 21.84 4.99 -4.30
N ASN A 85 21.79 4.10 -3.31
CA ASN A 85 22.74 2.99 -3.14
C ASN A 85 22.13 1.65 -3.57
N GLU A 86 20.88 1.39 -3.18
CA GLU A 86 20.20 0.10 -3.38
C GLU A 86 19.27 0.09 -4.62
N GLY A 87 19.11 1.24 -5.27
CA GLY A 87 18.21 1.41 -6.39
C GLY A 87 16.74 1.63 -5.98
N LYS A 88 15.92 1.95 -6.98
CA LYS A 88 14.48 2.16 -6.81
C LYS A 88 13.76 0.81 -6.77
N ILE A 89 12.46 0.81 -6.41
CA ILE A 89 11.59 -0.37 -6.55
C ILE A 89 10.65 -0.09 -7.72
N THR A 90 10.70 -0.94 -8.74
CA THR A 90 9.85 -0.86 -9.94
C THR A 90 8.43 -1.35 -9.68
N GLU A 91 7.48 -0.94 -10.52
CA GLU A 91 6.14 -1.52 -10.53
C GLU A 91 6.14 -3.02 -10.80
N ASN A 92 7.06 -3.51 -11.64
CA ASN A 92 7.29 -4.93 -11.89
C ASN A 92 7.71 -5.67 -10.60
N GLU A 93 8.63 -5.12 -9.81
CA GLU A 93 9.00 -5.66 -8.50
C GLU A 93 7.81 -5.65 -7.51
N ILE A 94 6.96 -4.61 -7.54
CA ILE A 94 5.75 -4.56 -6.70
C ILE A 94 4.76 -5.63 -7.15
N TYR A 95 4.51 -5.72 -8.45
CA TYR A 95 3.59 -6.68 -9.05
C TYR A 95 3.97 -8.11 -8.71
N SER A 96 5.23 -8.49 -8.94
CA SER A 96 5.73 -9.84 -8.64
C SER A 96 5.72 -10.16 -7.14
N THR A 97 5.80 -9.15 -6.27
CA THR A 97 5.87 -9.38 -4.82
C THR A 97 4.48 -9.49 -4.17
N ILE A 98 3.51 -8.66 -4.57
CA ILE A 98 2.22 -8.57 -3.86
C ILE A 98 0.97 -8.74 -4.73
N VAL A 99 1.09 -8.75 -6.06
CA VAL A 99 -0.06 -8.87 -6.98
C VAL A 99 -0.11 -10.27 -7.61
N GLU A 100 0.96 -10.70 -8.26
CA GLU A 100 1.05 -12.02 -8.89
C GLU A 100 0.85 -13.18 -7.90
N PRO A 101 1.48 -13.19 -6.71
CA PRO A 101 1.28 -14.27 -5.73
C PRO A 101 0.05 -14.09 -4.82
N LEU A 102 -0.86 -13.15 -5.12
CA LEU A 102 -2.03 -12.89 -4.30
C LEU A 102 -2.96 -14.13 -4.30
N PRO A 103 -3.27 -14.73 -3.13
CA PRO A 103 -4.13 -15.91 -3.09
C PRO A 103 -5.56 -15.63 -3.58
N GLU A 104 -6.19 -16.63 -4.18
CA GLU A 104 -7.59 -16.53 -4.59
C GLU A 104 -8.50 -16.13 -3.41
N GLY A 105 -9.42 -15.19 -3.66
CA GLY A 105 -10.34 -14.69 -2.65
C GLY A 105 -9.77 -13.66 -1.66
N VAL A 106 -8.47 -13.34 -1.74
CA VAL A 106 -7.85 -12.24 -0.99
C VAL A 106 -7.97 -10.94 -1.77
N THR A 107 -8.31 -9.84 -1.09
CA THR A 107 -8.40 -8.52 -1.73
C THR A 107 -7.28 -7.59 -1.25
N LEU A 108 -6.40 -7.18 -2.17
CA LEU A 108 -5.36 -6.19 -1.92
C LEU A 108 -5.80 -4.79 -2.38
N HIS A 109 -5.77 -3.82 -1.47
CA HIS A 109 -5.98 -2.41 -1.76
C HIS A 109 -4.65 -1.67 -1.75
N ALA A 110 -4.26 -1.10 -2.89
CA ALA A 110 -3.08 -0.24 -3.01
C ALA A 110 -3.50 1.23 -3.08
N ILE A 111 -2.92 2.07 -2.22
CA ILE A 111 -3.18 3.51 -2.19
C ILE A 111 -1.84 4.26 -2.17
N THR A 112 -1.63 5.13 -3.14
CA THR A 112 -0.42 5.96 -3.23
C THR A 112 -0.71 7.41 -2.83
N TYR A 113 0.29 8.11 -2.31
CA TYR A 113 0.21 9.55 -2.04
C TYR A 113 -0.11 10.34 -3.32
N ILE A 114 0.35 9.91 -4.49
CA ILE A 114 0.03 10.56 -5.77
C ILE A 114 -1.48 10.56 -6.00
N LEU A 115 -2.18 9.46 -5.72
CA LEU A 115 -3.65 9.43 -5.75
C LEU A 115 -4.26 10.42 -4.75
N VAL A 116 -3.71 10.51 -3.54
CA VAL A 116 -4.17 11.43 -2.49
C VAL A 116 -3.89 12.91 -2.83
N ASP A 117 -2.75 13.22 -3.43
CA ASP A 117 -2.30 14.55 -3.84
C ASP A 117 -3.07 15.05 -5.07
N THR A 118 -3.28 14.17 -6.05
CA THR A 118 -4.14 14.45 -7.21
C THR A 118 -5.55 14.81 -6.74
N VAL A 119 -6.14 14.03 -5.84
CA VAL A 119 -7.47 14.31 -5.29
C VAL A 119 -7.51 15.61 -4.46
N LYS A 120 -6.40 16.02 -3.83
CA LYS A 120 -6.32 17.31 -3.14
C LYS A 120 -6.23 18.50 -4.10
N ASN A 121 -5.55 18.33 -5.22
CA ASN A 121 -5.27 19.40 -6.19
C ASN A 121 -6.35 19.54 -7.28
N TYR A 122 -7.23 18.54 -7.43
CA TYR A 122 -8.40 18.56 -8.30
C TYR A 122 -9.69 18.41 -7.46
N PRO A 123 -10.24 19.51 -6.89
CA PRO A 123 -11.29 19.49 -5.87
C PRO A 123 -12.65 18.95 -6.35
N GLU A 124 -12.81 18.71 -7.66
CA GLU A 124 -13.98 18.05 -8.25
C GLU A 124 -13.98 16.53 -7.98
N ILE A 125 -12.83 15.97 -7.63
CA ILE A 125 -12.69 14.60 -7.16
C ILE A 125 -12.47 14.71 -5.65
N THR A 126 -13.45 14.31 -4.84
CA THR A 126 -13.26 14.37 -3.37
C THR A 126 -12.79 13.02 -2.83
N TYR A 127 -11.79 13.05 -1.95
CA TYR A 127 -11.35 11.85 -1.22
C TYR A 127 -12.47 11.30 -0.33
N GLY A 128 -13.42 12.17 0.06
CA GLY A 128 -14.65 11.79 0.73
C GLY A 128 -15.46 10.81 -0.11
N GLU A 129 -15.80 11.14 -1.35
CA GLU A 129 -16.56 10.23 -2.22
C GLU A 129 -15.80 8.94 -2.54
N LEU A 130 -14.47 8.98 -2.72
CA LEU A 130 -13.68 7.77 -2.92
C LEU A 130 -13.65 6.91 -1.65
N LEU A 131 -13.42 7.51 -0.48
CA LEU A 131 -13.47 6.79 0.80
C LEU A 131 -14.86 6.28 1.11
N ASP A 132 -15.91 7.03 0.76
CA ASP A 132 -17.30 6.65 0.93
C ASP A 132 -17.64 5.51 -0.04
N CYS A 133 -17.13 5.53 -1.28
CA CYS A 133 -17.26 4.41 -2.20
C CYS A 133 -16.51 3.18 -1.70
N MET A 134 -15.28 3.34 -1.18
CA MET A 134 -14.52 2.24 -0.58
C MET A 134 -15.20 1.71 0.69
N HIS A 135 -15.72 2.60 1.53
CA HIS A 135 -16.43 2.27 2.74
C HIS A 135 -17.73 1.55 2.43
N LYS A 136 -18.51 2.07 1.47
CA LYS A 136 -19.76 1.49 1.00
C LYS A 136 -19.55 0.16 0.28
N PHE A 137 -18.46 0.03 -0.48
CA PHE A 137 -18.06 -1.26 -1.05
C PHE A 137 -17.75 -2.27 0.06
N LEU A 138 -16.99 -1.87 1.08
CA LEU A 138 -16.69 -2.73 2.23
C LEU A 138 -17.95 -3.04 3.07
N GLU A 139 -18.86 -2.09 3.26
CA GLU A 139 -20.15 -2.28 3.93
C GLU A 139 -21.06 -3.22 3.14
N ASP A 140 -21.22 -3.01 1.84
CA ASP A 140 -22.01 -3.88 0.95
C ASP A 140 -21.44 -5.30 0.92
N MET A 141 -20.11 -5.43 0.90
CA MET A 141 -19.45 -6.73 1.02
C MET A 141 -19.78 -7.39 2.36
N ASN A 142 -19.89 -6.62 3.45
CA ASN A 142 -20.16 -7.19 4.76
C ASN A 142 -21.61 -7.25 5.21
N GLN A 143 -22.52 -6.67 4.42
CA GLN A 143 -23.95 -7.01 4.39
C GLN A 143 -24.25 -8.28 3.57
N LYS A 144 -23.52 -8.53 2.47
CA LYS A 144 -23.68 -9.74 1.65
C LYS A 144 -23.16 -11.01 2.34
N GLY A 145 -22.21 -10.86 3.27
CA GLY A 145 -21.66 -11.95 4.08
C GLY A 145 -22.29 -12.01 5.47
N CYS A 146 -23.49 -12.58 5.59
CA CYS A 146 -24.13 -12.83 6.88
C CYS A 146 -23.44 -13.98 7.64
N LEU A 147 -22.20 -13.75 8.10
CA LEU A 147 -21.47 -14.57 9.07
C LEU A 147 -20.58 -13.66 9.92
N ALA A 148 -20.92 -13.54 11.20
CA ALA A 148 -20.05 -12.98 12.21
C ALA A 148 -18.74 -13.79 12.29
N ARG A 149 -17.64 -13.30 11.69
CA ARG A 149 -16.26 -13.28 12.23
C ARG A 149 -15.19 -13.06 11.15
N ARG A 150 -14.16 -12.31 11.56
CA ARG A 150 -12.86 -12.05 10.92
C ARG A 150 -12.89 -11.12 9.71
N MET A 151 -13.16 -9.85 9.99
CA MET A 151 -12.69 -8.80 9.10
C MET A 151 -11.28 -8.40 9.55
N LEU A 152 -10.35 -8.44 8.59
CA LEU A 152 -9.03 -7.81 8.59
C LEU A 152 -7.88 -8.61 9.19
N ARG A 153 -6.78 -8.67 8.43
CA ARG A 153 -5.58 -9.37 8.87
C ARG A 153 -4.30 -8.60 8.86
N ARG A 154 -3.95 -7.80 7.84
CA ARG A 154 -2.62 -7.17 7.78
C ARG A 154 -2.60 -5.91 6.91
N ARG A 155 -1.71 -5.00 7.27
CA ARG A 155 -1.46 -3.73 6.59
C ARG A 155 -0.02 -3.31 6.64
N LEU A 156 0.43 -2.76 5.53
CA LEU A 156 1.68 -2.04 5.41
C LEU A 156 1.41 -0.55 5.13
N VAL A 157 2.00 0.31 5.96
CA VAL A 157 2.08 1.76 5.72
C VAL A 157 3.55 2.08 5.47
N VAL A 158 3.87 2.52 4.28
CA VAL A 158 5.20 2.99 3.91
C VAL A 158 5.14 4.50 3.77
N SER A 159 5.98 5.19 4.53
CA SER A 159 6.17 6.63 4.43
C SER A 159 7.67 6.88 4.24
N SER A 160 8.09 7.33 3.04
CA SER A 160 9.43 7.89 2.84
C SER A 160 9.30 9.39 2.64
N ALA A 161 10.04 10.17 3.42
CA ALA A 161 10.06 11.62 3.33
C ALA A 161 11.46 11.98 2.86
N VAL A 162 11.69 12.14 1.56
CA VAL A 162 13.05 12.44 1.11
C VAL A 162 13.44 13.83 1.63
N ALA A 163 14.55 13.85 2.38
CA ALA A 163 15.32 15.05 2.66
C ALA A 163 15.90 15.57 1.34
N PHE A 164 15.43 16.76 0.96
CA PHE A 164 15.95 17.76 0.00
C PHE A 164 16.66 17.25 -1.27
#